data_AF-A0A7R9Z3Z0-F1
#
_entry.id   AF-A0A7R9Z3Z0-F1
#
_cell.length_a   1.000
_cell.length_b   1.000
_cell.length_c   1.000
_cell.angle_alpha   90.00
_cell.angle_beta   90.00
_cell.angle_gamma   90.00
#
_symmetry.space_group_name_H-M   'P 1'
#
loop_
_entity.id
_entity.type
_entity.pdbx_description
1 polymer ?
#
loop_
_entity_poly.entity_id
_entity_poly.type
_entity_poly.pdbx_seq_one_letter_code
_entity_poly.pdbx_strand_id
1 'polypeptide(L)'
;PAQTEDVRYAGPSAGGLNYLVVVLARDTTREQLEAIRPDFAAMQAEAARDVGVHGVIVAADGGDSGYDVISRFFGPWMGIPEDHVTGSAHAVLGPLWARRTGKTELRAR
;
A
#
# COMPACT_ATOMS: atom_id res chain seq x y z
N PRO A 1 -8.34 -12.43 10.15
CA PRO A 1 -7.25 -11.96 9.26
C PRO A 1 -7.82 -10.87 8.34
N ALA A 2 -7.05 -9.86 7.97
CA ALA A 2 -7.52 -8.83 7.04
C ALA A 2 -7.85 -9.46 5.68
N GLN A 3 -8.96 -9.05 5.06
CA GLN A 3 -9.37 -9.53 3.75
C GLN A 3 -9.02 -8.51 2.68
N THR A 4 -8.65 -8.96 1.48
CA THR A 4 -8.39 -8.08 0.34
C THR A 4 -9.70 -7.71 -0.35
N GLU A 5 -9.92 -6.41 -0.56
CA GLU A 5 -11.03 -5.87 -1.33
C GLU A 5 -10.66 -5.69 -2.80
N ASP A 6 -9.48 -5.14 -3.08
CA ASP A 6 -9.04 -4.76 -4.42
C ASP A 6 -7.51 -4.84 -4.54
N VAL A 7 -7.00 -5.07 -5.74
CA VAL A 7 -5.57 -5.06 -6.05
C VAL A 7 -5.35 -4.25 -7.32
N ARG A 8 -4.51 -3.21 -7.23
CA ARG A 8 -4.23 -2.30 -8.34
C ARG A 8 -2.75 -2.21 -8.64
N TYR A 9 -2.43 -2.07 -9.92
CA TYR A 9 -1.10 -1.69 -10.35
C TYR A 9 -1.01 -0.16 -10.48
N ALA A 10 -0.01 0.44 -9.86
CA ALA A 10 0.30 1.86 -9.94
C ALA A 10 1.71 2.03 -10.51
N GLY A 11 1.82 2.09 -11.83
CA GLY A 11 3.05 2.43 -12.55
C GLY A 11 3.15 3.93 -12.84
N PRO A 12 4.35 4.45 -13.12
CA PRO A 12 4.53 5.86 -13.40
C PRO A 12 3.97 6.23 -14.77
N SER A 13 3.55 7.48 -14.89
CA SER A 13 3.58 8.19 -16.15
C SER A 13 5.05 8.55 -16.45
N ALA A 14 5.79 7.63 -17.09
CA ALA A 14 7.21 7.74 -17.49
C ALA A 14 8.26 7.72 -16.34
N GLY A 15 9.03 6.62 -16.24
CA GLY A 15 10.33 6.57 -15.56
C GLY A 15 10.35 6.46 -14.02
N GLY A 16 9.20 6.48 -13.35
CA GLY A 16 9.11 6.31 -11.90
C GLY A 16 8.99 4.86 -11.40
N LEU A 17 8.76 4.71 -10.09
CA LEU A 17 8.61 3.41 -9.43
C LEU A 17 7.20 2.83 -9.69
N ASN A 18 7.15 1.51 -9.81
CA ASN A 18 5.90 0.74 -9.95
C ASN A 18 5.51 0.10 -8.62
N TYR A 19 4.24 0.24 -8.24
CA TYR A 19 3.73 -0.36 -7.01
C TYR A 19 2.54 -1.26 -7.26
N LEU A 20 2.45 -2.33 -6.47
CA LEU A 20 1.20 -3.05 -6.28
C LEU A 20 0.48 -2.45 -5.08
N VAL A 21 -0.75 -1.99 -5.26
CA VAL A 21 -1.60 -1.47 -4.18
C VAL A 21 -2.62 -2.52 -3.83
N VAL A 22 -2.52 -3.07 -2.62
CA VAL A 22 -3.49 -3.99 -2.02
C VAL A 22 -4.41 -3.18 -1.12
N VAL A 23 -5.67 -3.08 -1.50
CA VAL A 23 -6.70 -2.46 -0.68
C VAL A 23 -7.37 -3.54 0.15
N LEU A 24 -7.35 -3.37 1.47
CA LEU A 24 -8.04 -4.25 2.40
C LEU A 24 -9.51 -3.86 2.56
N ALA A 25 -10.32 -4.78 3.06
CA ALA A 25 -11.75 -4.58 3.33
C ALA A 25 -11.98 -3.37 4.25
N ARG A 26 -13.10 -2.68 4.06
CA ARG A 26 -13.43 -1.43 4.78
C ARG A 26 -13.52 -1.57 6.30
N ASP A 27 -13.83 -2.76 6.80
CA ASP A 27 -13.88 -3.09 8.22
C ASP A 27 -12.52 -3.50 8.80
N THR A 28 -11.44 -3.41 8.01
CA THR A 28 -10.09 -3.72 8.46
C THR A 28 -9.65 -2.74 9.54
N THR A 29 -9.26 -3.27 10.70
CA THR A 29 -8.73 -2.44 11.79
C THR A 29 -7.24 -2.15 11.62
N ARG A 30 -6.74 -1.13 12.33
CA ARG A 30 -5.30 -0.85 12.38
C ARG A 30 -4.52 -2.06 12.87
N GLU A 31 -5.00 -2.75 13.89
CA GLU A 31 -4.33 -3.92 14.47
C GLU A 31 -4.22 -5.05 13.44
N GLN A 32 -5.26 -5.23 12.61
CA GLN A 32 -5.23 -6.22 11.54
C GLN A 32 -4.21 -5.84 10.45
N LEU A 33 -4.12 -4.57 10.08
CA LEU A 33 -3.10 -4.06 9.15
C LEU A 33 -1.68 -4.23 9.72
N GLU A 34 -1.46 -3.87 10.99
CA GLU A 34 -0.17 -3.99 11.69
C GLU A 34 0.22 -5.45 11.96
N ALA A 35 -0.76 -6.37 12.03
CA ALA A 35 -0.54 -7.80 12.16
C ALA A 35 -0.10 -8.49 10.85
N ILE A 36 -0.16 -7.80 9.70
CA ILE A 36 0.31 -8.37 8.44
C ILE A 36 1.80 -8.68 8.52
N ARG A 37 2.18 -9.89 8.12
CA ARG A 37 3.55 -10.39 8.06
C ARG A 37 3.83 -10.83 6.62
N PRO A 38 4.42 -9.96 5.79
CA PRO A 38 4.81 -10.36 4.44
C PRO A 38 5.92 -11.41 4.51
N ASP A 39 5.84 -12.40 3.63
CA ASP A 39 6.96 -13.30 3.40
C ASP A 39 7.97 -12.61 2.47
N PHE A 40 8.93 -11.90 3.07
CA PHE A 40 9.95 -11.17 2.31
C PHE A 40 10.85 -12.08 1.49
N ALA A 41 11.08 -13.33 1.92
CA ALA A 41 11.89 -14.28 1.16
C ALA A 41 11.14 -14.70 -0.11
N ALA A 42 9.84 -15.00 0.00
CA ALA A 42 9.00 -15.27 -1.16
C ALA A 42 8.92 -14.05 -2.10
N MET A 43 8.75 -12.85 -1.56
CA MET A 43 8.76 -11.61 -2.36
C MET A 43 10.08 -11.44 -3.11
N GLN A 44 11.22 -11.61 -2.45
CA GLN A 44 12.54 -11.54 -3.09
C GLN A 44 12.75 -12.63 -4.14
N ALA A 45 12.24 -13.84 -3.93
CA ALA A 45 12.32 -14.91 -4.93
C ALA A 45 11.62 -14.53 -6.26
N GLU A 46 10.53 -13.77 -6.19
CA GLU A 46 9.84 -13.26 -7.38
C GLU A 46 10.64 -12.19 -8.14
N ALA A 47 11.69 -11.60 -7.55
CA ALA A 47 12.58 -10.64 -8.23
C ALA A 47 13.20 -11.24 -9.50
N ALA A 48 13.51 -12.54 -9.47
CA ALA A 48 14.12 -13.26 -10.58
C ALA A 48 13.21 -13.33 -11.82
N ARG A 49 11.92 -13.03 -11.69
CA ARG A 49 10.92 -13.11 -12.76
C ARG A 49 10.67 -11.77 -13.46
N ASP A 50 11.45 -10.74 -13.12
CA ASP A 50 11.29 -9.37 -13.63
C ASP A 50 9.83 -8.88 -13.55
N VAL A 51 9.26 -9.00 -12.34
CA VAL A 51 7.85 -8.64 -12.07
C VAL A 51 7.55 -7.14 -12.31
N GLY A 52 8.57 -6.32 -12.55
CA GLY A 52 8.43 -4.89 -12.79
C GLY A 52 7.90 -4.09 -11.59
N VAL A 53 7.67 -4.70 -10.43
CA VAL A 53 7.16 -4.06 -9.21
C VAL A 53 8.32 -3.74 -8.26
N HIS A 54 8.31 -2.52 -7.72
CA HIS A 54 9.35 -2.03 -6.81
C HIS A 54 8.90 -2.09 -5.34
N GLY A 55 7.59 -2.13 -5.09
CA GLY A 55 7.04 -2.28 -3.75
C GLY A 55 5.56 -2.58 -3.73
N VAL A 56 5.10 -3.05 -2.57
CA VAL A 56 3.70 -3.33 -2.28
C VAL A 56 3.21 -2.34 -1.24
N ILE A 57 2.19 -1.56 -1.60
CA ILE A 57 1.45 -0.70 -0.68
C ILE A 57 0.23 -1.49 -0.20
N VAL A 58 0.11 -1.73 1.09
CA VAL A 58 -1.10 -2.30 1.69
C VAL A 58 -1.84 -1.18 2.40
N ALA A 59 -3.07 -0.91 2.00
CA ALA A 59 -3.85 0.22 2.49
C ALA A 59 -5.26 -0.20 2.91
N ALA A 60 -5.78 0.46 3.95
CA ALA A 60 -7.12 0.27 4.48
C ALA A 60 -7.75 1.62 4.82
N ASP A 61 -9.07 1.64 4.98
CA ASP A 61 -9.77 2.81 5.50
C ASP A 61 -9.31 3.10 6.93
N GLY A 62 -9.20 4.37 7.29
CA GLY A 62 -8.72 4.74 8.62
C GLY A 62 -9.71 4.47 9.76
N GLY A 63 -10.96 4.10 9.47
CA GLY A 63 -11.97 3.79 10.48
C GLY A 63 -12.06 4.84 11.59
N ASP A 64 -11.98 4.40 12.85
CA ASP A 64 -12.05 5.28 14.03
C ASP A 64 -10.72 5.96 14.40
N SER A 65 -9.66 5.78 13.60
CA SER A 65 -8.33 6.30 13.92
C SER A 65 -8.14 7.80 13.63
N GLY A 66 -9.14 8.47 13.05
CA GLY A 66 -9.08 9.88 12.67
C GLY A 66 -8.31 10.17 11.37
N TYR A 67 -7.90 9.11 10.66
CA TYR A 67 -7.32 9.16 9.32
C TYR A 67 -8.34 8.71 8.28
N ASP A 68 -8.19 9.15 7.03
CA ASP A 68 -8.96 8.66 5.89
C ASP A 68 -8.39 7.35 5.35
N VAL A 69 -7.06 7.23 5.39
CA VAL A 69 -6.31 6.04 4.95
C VAL A 69 -5.21 5.71 5.94
N ILE A 70 -5.04 4.43 6.21
CA ILE A 70 -3.89 3.86 6.90
C ILE A 70 -3.18 2.90 5.96
N SER A 71 -1.85 2.93 5.93
CA SER A 71 -1.08 2.13 4.98
C SER A 71 0.25 1.61 5.54
N ARG A 72 0.76 0.57 4.89
CA ARG A 72 2.12 0.02 5.09
C ARG A 72 2.76 -0.20 3.74
N PHE A 73 4.08 0.01 3.67
CA PHE A 73 4.85 -0.18 2.44
C PHE A 73 5.91 -1.27 2.61
N PHE A 74 5.95 -2.19 1.66
CA PHE A 74 6.91 -3.29 1.63
C PHE A 74 7.70 -3.27 0.33
N GLY A 75 9.00 -2.99 0.40
CA GLY A 75 9.88 -2.87 -0.78
C GLY A 75 11.14 -3.73 -0.67
N PRO A 76 11.05 -5.05 -0.42
CA PRO A 76 12.24 -5.87 -0.19
C PRO A 76 13.18 -5.92 -1.40
N TRP A 77 12.66 -5.68 -2.62
CA TRP A 77 13.45 -5.52 -3.86
C TRP A 77 14.33 -4.27 -3.88
N MET A 78 13.92 -3.24 -3.12
CA MET A 78 14.63 -1.98 -2.98
C MET A 78 15.60 -2.00 -1.78
N GLY A 79 15.78 -3.16 -1.15
CA GLY A 79 16.59 -3.31 0.07
C GLY A 79 15.91 -2.76 1.34
N ILE A 80 14.63 -2.39 1.27
CA ILE A 80 13.85 -1.85 2.39
C ILE A 80 12.70 -2.82 2.67
N PRO A 81 12.85 -3.76 3.63
CA PRO A 81 11.81 -4.73 3.93
C PRO A 81 10.46 -4.08 4.27
N GLU A 82 10.50 -3.03 5.09
CA GLU A 82 9.35 -2.20 5.43
C GLU A 82 9.78 -0.74 5.59
N ASP A 83 8.99 0.18 5.02
CA ASP A 83 9.16 1.62 5.20
C ASP A 83 7.95 2.19 5.94
N HIS A 84 8.22 2.92 7.01
CA HIS A 84 7.19 3.51 7.87
C HIS A 84 6.64 4.83 7.31
N VAL A 85 7.34 5.50 6.38
CA VAL A 85 6.88 6.76 5.77
C VAL A 85 7.40 6.90 4.33
N THR A 86 6.67 6.37 3.36
CA THR A 86 6.98 6.61 1.94
C THR A 86 6.09 7.71 1.37
N GLY A 87 6.66 8.89 1.11
CA GLY A 87 5.95 10.01 0.48
C GLY A 87 5.39 9.66 -0.92
N SER A 88 6.03 8.75 -1.65
CA SER A 88 5.54 8.26 -2.95
C SER A 88 4.30 7.37 -2.82
N ALA A 89 4.15 6.62 -1.72
CA ALA A 89 2.92 5.84 -1.47
C ALA A 89 1.71 6.78 -1.31
N HIS A 90 1.90 7.93 -0.66
CA HIS A 90 0.84 8.94 -0.51
C HIS A 90 0.44 9.57 -1.85
N ALA A 91 1.37 9.76 -2.78
CA ALA A 91 1.06 10.25 -4.13
C ALA A 91 0.17 9.27 -4.92
N VAL A 92 0.30 7.96 -4.64
CA VAL A 92 -0.54 6.90 -5.23
C VAL A 92 -1.89 6.81 -4.53
N LEU A 93 -1.88 6.83 -3.20
CA LEU A 93 -3.08 6.65 -2.38
C LEU A 93 -4.01 7.87 -2.40
N GLY A 94 -3.47 9.08 -2.48
CA GLY A 94 -4.25 10.33 -2.44
C GLY A 94 -5.38 10.36 -3.46
N PRO A 95 -5.12 10.24 -4.78
CA PRO A 95 -6.17 10.21 -5.80
C PRO A 95 -7.12 9.02 -5.67
N LEU A 96 -6.63 7.88 -5.18
CA LEU A 96 -7.44 6.67 -4.98
C LEU A 96 -8.45 6.89 -3.84
N TRP A 97 -8.02 7.41 -2.70
CA TRP A 97 -8.87 7.67 -1.55
C TRP A 97 -9.76 8.91 -1.72
N ALA A 98 -9.31 9.92 -2.47
CA ALA A 98 -10.14 11.08 -2.80
C ALA A 98 -11.37 10.66 -3.60
N ARG A 99 -11.19 9.77 -4.59
CA ARG A 99 -12.32 9.20 -5.34
C ARG A 99 -13.22 8.30 -4.49
N ARG A 100 -12.66 7.56 -3.52
CA ARG A 100 -13.43 6.67 -2.63
C ARG A 100 -14.28 7.44 -1.62
N THR A 101 -13.75 8.52 -1.06
CA THR A 101 -14.39 9.29 0.02
C THR A 101 -15.12 10.54 -0.47
N GLY A 102 -14.82 11.00 -1.69
CA GLY A 102 -15.31 12.28 -2.23
C GLY A 102 -14.64 13.51 -1.61
N LYS A 103 -13.60 13.34 -0.77
CA LYS A 103 -12.91 14.44 -0.09
C LYS A 103 -11.80 15.04 -0.95
N THR A 104 -11.59 16.34 -0.78
CA THR A 104 -10.47 17.09 -1.40
C THR A 104 -9.25 17.21 -0.50
N GLU A 105 -9.43 17.02 0.81
CA GLU A 105 -8.36 16.94 1.80
C GLU A 105 -8.45 15.59 2.53
N LEU A 106 -7.32 14.92 2.67
CA LEU A 106 -7.22 13.60 3.28
C LEU A 106 -6.14 13.60 4.36
N ARG A 107 -6.39 12.89 5.45
CA ARG A 107 -5.41 12.55 6.47
C ARG A 107 -4.95 11.11 6.27
N ALA A 108 -3.64 10.90 6.23
CA ALA A 108 -3.05 9.59 6.00
C ALA A 108 -2.02 9.25 7.07
N ARG A 109 -1.85 7.96 7.34
CA ARG A 109 -0.78 7.39 8.17
C ARG A 109 -0.16 6.17 7.49
#